data_AF-A0AAU2TF16-F1
#
_entry.id   AF-A0AAU2TF16-F1
#
_cell.length_a   1.000
_cell.length_b   1.000
_cell.length_c   1.000
_cell.angle_alpha   90.00
_cell.angle_beta   90.00
_cell.angle_gamma   90.00
#
_symmetry.space_group_name_H-M   'P 1'
#
loop_
_entity.id
_entity.type
_entity.pdbx_description
1 polymer ?
#
loop_
_entity_poly.entity_id
_entity_poly.type
_entity_poly.pdbx_seq_one_letter_code
_entity_poly.pdbx_strand_id
1 'polypeptide(L)'
;MKLRPASLLRPSSSSLVRSDPQQEDVIGARPACTDIADHVAGRVEFAHDLRGRSAPHPSAAGVRDGQVYARTMVVVPKPKPIIWMRAEKSTRGPAPQHSREQIAEVAIEIADAEGIEAASVRNIAKRLGTAAMTLYRYLPTKEDLYAVMIDQATGFEQQEPTGDVRADLTTLARRRRQIFLRHPWLAPLLSTRPVMGPNFLRGMERDLALLAGCDLDMEETLAVLDLIHSWVSGIVQAELTERAVAQRSGVDRDAWRRHMQPYLMSMLETGDFPYLSRMIRASEIGDGDERFQNGLTTILDGIEARFLANTENDGPRPAE
;
A
#
# COMPACT_ATOMS: atom_id res chain seq x y z
N MET A 1 7.41 -57.20 -16.19
CA MET A 1 8.20 -57.52 -17.39
C MET A 1 8.92 -56.23 -17.80
N LYS A 2 10.24 -56.18 -17.62
CA LYS A 2 11.09 -54.98 -17.81
C LYS A 2 11.39 -54.80 -19.29
N LEU A 3 11.25 -53.58 -19.81
CA LEU A 3 12.01 -53.15 -20.99
C LEU A 3 12.57 -51.75 -20.74
N ARG A 4 13.91 -51.68 -20.81
CA ARG A 4 14.78 -50.50 -20.80
C ARG A 4 15.18 -50.16 -22.27
N PRO A 5 15.87 -49.03 -22.52
CA PRO A 5 15.60 -48.13 -23.65
C PRO A 5 16.52 -48.35 -24.86
N ALA A 6 16.14 -47.74 -26.00
CA ALA A 6 17.00 -47.57 -27.16
C ALA A 6 17.60 -46.15 -27.19
N SER A 7 18.91 -46.09 -27.35
CA SER A 7 19.73 -44.90 -27.44
C SER A 7 20.06 -44.55 -28.90
N LEU A 8 20.45 -43.30 -29.11
CA LEU A 8 21.32 -42.78 -30.19
C LEU A 8 20.71 -42.62 -31.58
N LEU A 9 20.63 -41.36 -32.03
CA LEU A 9 21.19 -40.90 -33.30
C LEU A 9 21.37 -39.36 -33.27
N ARG A 10 22.63 -38.93 -33.21
CA ARG A 10 23.09 -37.60 -33.67
C ARG A 10 22.95 -37.52 -35.19
N PRO A 11 22.88 -36.30 -35.74
CA PRO A 11 23.92 -35.93 -36.71
C PRO A 11 24.59 -34.58 -36.43
N SER A 12 25.79 -34.48 -36.98
CA SER A 12 26.80 -33.44 -36.83
C SER A 12 26.52 -32.16 -37.62
N SER A 13 27.02 -31.07 -37.03
CA SER A 13 27.68 -29.87 -37.56
C SER A 13 27.80 -29.63 -39.08
N SER A 14 27.46 -28.40 -39.47
CA SER A 14 28.31 -27.43 -40.20
C SER A 14 27.63 -26.80 -41.42
N SER A 15 27.33 -25.51 -41.30
CA SER A 15 27.58 -24.55 -42.40
C SER A 15 27.63 -23.13 -41.82
N LEU A 16 28.86 -22.64 -41.72
CA LEU A 16 29.23 -21.23 -41.68
C LEU A 16 28.56 -20.48 -42.84
N VAL A 17 27.91 -19.35 -42.54
CA VAL A 17 27.69 -18.29 -43.53
C VAL A 17 28.26 -17.01 -42.96
N ARG A 18 29.13 -16.43 -43.79
CA ARG A 18 29.91 -15.21 -43.60
C ARG A 18 29.04 -13.98 -43.40
N SER A 19 29.56 -13.09 -42.57
CA SER A 19 29.25 -11.67 -42.47
C SER A 19 29.53 -10.94 -43.79
N ASP A 20 28.65 -9.99 -44.18
CA ASP A 20 28.99 -8.91 -45.09
C ASP A 20 28.55 -7.57 -44.45
N PRO A 21 29.40 -6.53 -44.40
CA PRO A 21 29.23 -5.33 -43.60
C PRO A 21 28.79 -4.13 -44.46
N GLN A 22 27.54 -3.71 -44.35
CA GLN A 22 27.05 -2.44 -44.89
C GLN A 22 25.89 -1.93 -44.03
N GLN A 23 26.18 -1.30 -42.89
CA GLN A 23 25.30 -0.28 -42.31
C GLN A 23 26.08 0.55 -41.27
N GLU A 24 26.93 1.46 -41.76
CA GLU A 24 27.48 2.55 -40.94
C GLU A 24 26.45 3.69 -40.82
N ASP A 25 26.44 4.28 -39.63
CA ASP A 25 26.08 5.66 -39.26
C ASP A 25 24.71 6.24 -39.61
N VAL A 26 23.87 6.33 -38.57
CA VAL A 26 23.34 7.64 -38.12
C VAL A 26 23.31 7.66 -36.58
N ILE A 27 24.36 8.25 -35.98
CA ILE A 27 24.33 8.76 -34.61
C ILE A 27 23.52 10.06 -34.62
N GLY A 28 22.37 10.07 -33.95
CA GLY A 28 21.51 11.25 -33.82
C GLY A 28 20.66 11.19 -32.56
N ALA A 29 21.12 11.88 -31.52
CA ALA A 29 20.37 12.47 -30.40
C ALA A 29 19.23 11.66 -29.74
N ARG A 30 19.47 11.23 -28.50
CA ARG A 30 18.43 10.85 -27.52
C ARG A 30 17.50 12.05 -27.25
N PRO A 31 16.16 11.92 -27.37
CA PRO A 31 15.26 12.95 -26.85
C PRO A 31 15.13 12.82 -25.33
N ALA A 32 15.31 13.95 -24.64
CA ALA A 32 15.08 14.09 -23.22
C ALA A 32 13.58 13.94 -22.91
N CYS A 33 13.25 13.11 -21.92
CA CYS A 33 11.92 13.04 -21.32
C CYS A 33 11.67 14.31 -20.49
N THR A 34 11.09 15.32 -21.13
CA THR A 34 10.41 16.45 -20.48
C THR A 34 9.20 16.77 -21.36
N ASP A 35 8.01 16.28 -20.97
CA ASP A 35 6.69 16.86 -21.27
C ASP A 35 5.54 15.89 -20.92
N ILE A 36 5.40 15.57 -19.62
CA ILE A 36 4.17 14.99 -19.06
C ILE A 36 3.80 15.78 -17.79
N ALA A 37 3.67 17.10 -17.93
CA ALA A 37 3.17 17.98 -16.86
C ALA A 37 2.05 18.94 -17.30
N ASP A 38 1.72 19.05 -18.59
CA ASP A 38 0.81 20.09 -19.10
C ASP A 38 -0.55 19.58 -19.66
N HIS A 39 -1.00 18.37 -19.31
CA HIS A 39 -2.26 17.83 -19.85
C HIS A 39 -3.42 17.62 -18.86
N VAL A 40 -3.42 18.28 -17.70
CA VAL A 40 -4.53 18.18 -16.71
C VAL A 40 -5.14 19.55 -16.32
N ALA A 41 -4.80 20.62 -17.03
CA ALA A 41 -5.42 21.93 -16.82
C ALA A 41 -6.45 22.25 -17.92
N GLY A 42 -7.71 21.87 -17.72
CA GLY A 42 -8.82 22.50 -18.45
C GLY A 42 -10.01 21.61 -18.78
N ARG A 43 -11.03 21.61 -17.90
CA ARG A 43 -12.46 21.80 -18.22
C ARG A 43 -13.31 21.34 -17.04
N VAL A 44 -13.79 22.31 -16.27
CA VAL A 44 -15.04 22.16 -15.53
C VAL A 44 -15.89 23.36 -15.88
N GLU A 45 -16.77 23.18 -16.87
CA GLU A 45 -17.91 24.07 -17.11
C GLU A 45 -18.93 23.83 -15.98
N PHE A 46 -19.14 24.82 -15.11
CA PHE A 46 -20.33 24.86 -14.25
C PHE A 46 -21.24 25.97 -14.75
N ALA A 47 -22.43 25.56 -15.21
CA ALA A 47 -23.51 26.42 -15.63
C ALA A 47 -24.08 27.23 -14.46
N HIS A 48 -24.40 28.49 -14.76
CA HIS A 48 -25.11 29.45 -13.92
C HIS A 48 -26.54 28.98 -13.57
N ASP A 49 -26.90 28.99 -12.28
CA ASP A 49 -28.18 29.57 -11.83
C ASP A 49 -28.11 29.96 -10.34
N LEU A 50 -27.93 31.25 -10.07
CA LEU A 50 -28.15 31.86 -8.76
C LEU A 50 -28.86 33.21 -8.95
N ARG A 51 -30.16 33.15 -9.26
CA ARG A 51 -31.04 34.30 -9.02
C ARG A 51 -31.42 34.34 -7.53
N GLY A 52 -31.06 35.44 -6.87
CA GLY A 52 -31.83 35.93 -5.71
C GLY A 52 -31.15 35.94 -4.34
N ARG A 53 -29.86 36.31 -4.21
CA ARG A 53 -29.33 36.76 -2.91
C ARG A 53 -28.54 38.06 -3.03
N SER A 54 -28.95 38.99 -2.17
CA SER A 54 -28.59 40.40 -2.07
C SER A 54 -27.08 40.62 -1.92
N ALA A 55 -26.54 41.61 -2.62
CA ALA A 55 -25.14 42.01 -2.57
C ALA A 55 -24.75 42.58 -1.18
N PRO A 56 -23.58 42.23 -0.61
CA PRO A 56 -23.05 42.91 0.57
C PRO A 56 -22.35 44.23 0.20
N HIS A 57 -22.44 45.20 1.12
CA HIS A 57 -21.88 46.56 1.06
C HIS A 57 -20.36 46.60 0.76
N PRO A 58 -19.85 47.55 -0.06
CA PRO A 58 -18.44 47.64 -0.37
C PRO A 58 -17.69 48.53 0.63
N SER A 59 -16.89 47.95 1.53
CA SER A 59 -15.82 48.71 2.21
C SER A 59 -14.62 47.83 2.58
N ALA A 60 -13.89 47.34 1.57
CA ALA A 60 -12.48 46.92 1.71
C ALA A 60 -11.84 46.70 0.33
N ALA A 61 -12.04 47.61 -0.62
CA ALA A 61 -11.32 47.58 -1.89
C ALA A 61 -10.01 48.38 -1.74
N GLY A 62 -8.88 47.69 -1.59
CA GLY A 62 -7.57 48.30 -1.76
C GLY A 62 -7.27 48.43 -3.25
N VAL A 63 -7.08 49.65 -3.76
CA VAL A 63 -6.70 49.90 -5.16
C VAL A 63 -5.17 49.98 -5.24
N ARG A 64 -4.57 49.10 -6.05
CA ARG A 64 -3.21 49.27 -6.62
C ARG A 64 -3.34 49.08 -8.13
N ASP A 65 -2.73 49.99 -8.90
CA ASP A 65 -2.69 49.97 -10.37
C ASP A 65 -4.04 49.74 -11.08
N GLY A 66 -5.07 50.49 -10.69
CA GLY A 66 -6.33 50.57 -11.44
C GLY A 66 -7.15 49.27 -11.51
N GLN A 67 -6.75 48.21 -10.81
CA GLN A 67 -7.52 46.96 -10.73
C GLN A 67 -8.09 46.76 -9.32
N VAL A 68 -9.42 46.57 -9.27
CA VAL A 68 -10.14 46.19 -8.05
C VAL A 68 -9.98 44.67 -7.87
N TYR A 69 -9.16 44.26 -6.91
CA TYR A 69 -9.09 42.85 -6.51
C TYR A 69 -10.03 42.60 -5.33
N ALA A 70 -11.11 41.86 -5.56
CA ALA A 70 -11.91 41.30 -4.48
C ALA A 70 -11.08 40.21 -3.78
N ARG A 71 -10.56 40.52 -2.59
CA ARG A 71 -9.87 39.54 -1.76
C ARG A 71 -10.93 38.63 -1.12
N THR A 72 -11.33 37.58 -1.82
CA THR A 72 -12.13 36.50 -1.24
C THR A 72 -11.33 35.87 -0.11
N MET A 73 -11.62 36.27 1.12
CA MET A 73 -11.15 35.54 2.29
C MET A 73 -11.87 34.20 2.32
N VAL A 74 -11.21 33.14 1.85
CA VAL A 74 -11.61 31.78 2.16
C VAL A 74 -11.46 31.63 3.67
N VAL A 75 -12.56 31.65 4.40
CA VAL A 75 -12.59 31.29 5.81
C VAL A 75 -12.31 29.78 5.85
N VAL A 76 -11.03 29.42 5.99
CA VAL A 76 -10.65 28.03 6.28
C VAL A 76 -11.11 27.75 7.71
N PRO A 77 -12.12 26.89 7.94
CA PRO A 77 -12.55 26.57 9.28
C PRO A 77 -11.35 26.02 10.06
N LYS A 78 -11.16 26.49 11.30
CA LYS A 78 -10.09 25.97 12.16
C LYS A 78 -10.22 24.44 12.22
N PRO A 79 -9.16 23.68 11.86
CA PRO A 79 -9.25 22.24 11.88
C PRO A 79 -9.57 21.78 13.30
N LYS A 80 -10.57 20.91 13.43
CA LYS A 80 -10.85 20.26 14.72
C LYS A 80 -9.57 19.56 15.19
N PRO A 81 -9.23 19.60 16.49
CA PRO A 81 -8.06 18.89 17.00
C PRO A 81 -8.13 17.42 16.58
N ILE A 82 -6.99 16.83 16.22
CA ILE A 82 -6.92 15.40 15.87
C ILE A 82 -7.47 14.55 17.02
N ILE A 83 -8.05 13.39 16.71
CA ILE A 83 -8.77 12.56 17.68
C ILE A 83 -7.93 12.26 18.94
N TRP A 84 -6.63 12.05 18.78
CA TRP A 84 -5.66 11.75 19.84
C TRP A 84 -5.44 12.89 20.84
N MET A 85 -5.66 14.14 20.44
CA MET A 85 -5.54 15.31 21.34
C MET A 85 -6.84 15.61 22.08
N ARG A 86 -7.93 14.91 21.78
CA ARG A 86 -9.23 15.14 22.42
C ARG A 86 -9.35 14.30 23.67
N ALA A 87 -9.69 14.93 24.78
CA ALA A 87 -10.04 14.21 26.01
C ALA A 87 -11.16 13.21 25.73
N GLU A 88 -10.93 11.96 26.11
CA GLU A 88 -11.88 10.86 25.93
C GLU A 88 -12.86 10.76 27.09
N LYS A 89 -12.37 11.01 28.32
CA LYS A 89 -13.15 10.96 29.54
C LYS A 89 -13.58 12.37 29.94
N SER A 90 -14.85 12.53 30.30
CA SER A 90 -15.31 13.73 31.02
C SER A 90 -14.67 13.74 32.41
N THR A 91 -13.99 14.82 32.78
CA THR A 91 -13.44 15.01 34.13
C THR A 91 -14.53 15.19 35.20
N ARG A 92 -15.81 15.32 34.80
CA ARG A 92 -16.95 15.59 35.68
C ARG A 92 -18.15 14.70 35.33
N GLY A 93 -18.73 14.03 36.32
CA GLY A 93 -19.93 13.19 36.18
C GLY A 93 -19.67 11.68 36.35
N PRO A 94 -20.69 10.84 36.14
CA PRO A 94 -20.57 9.38 36.23
C PRO A 94 -19.49 8.83 35.28
N ALA A 95 -18.87 7.71 35.66
CA ALA A 95 -17.84 7.08 34.85
C ALA A 95 -18.34 6.82 33.41
N PRO A 96 -17.50 7.09 32.38
CA PRO A 96 -17.89 6.85 31.00
C PRO A 96 -18.19 5.35 30.79
N GLN A 97 -19.36 5.06 30.20
CA GLN A 97 -19.83 3.69 29.97
C GLN A 97 -19.09 2.95 28.85
N HIS A 98 -18.38 3.68 27.99
CA HIS A 98 -17.64 3.14 26.84
C HIS A 98 -16.29 3.86 26.70
N SER A 99 -15.36 3.23 25.98
CA SER A 99 -14.11 3.85 25.55
C SER A 99 -14.00 3.85 24.03
N ARG A 100 -13.09 4.67 23.48
CA ARG A 100 -12.76 4.68 22.05
C ARG A 100 -12.23 3.33 21.60
N GLU A 101 -11.44 2.67 22.45
CA GLU A 101 -10.90 1.33 22.17
C GLU A 101 -12.03 0.29 22.07
N GLN A 102 -13.00 0.32 22.99
CA GLN A 102 -14.16 -0.58 22.94
C GLN A 102 -15.02 -0.32 21.70
N ILE A 103 -15.21 0.95 21.34
CA ILE A 103 -15.98 1.33 20.15
C ILE A 103 -15.27 0.86 18.87
N ALA A 104 -13.94 1.01 18.80
CA ALA A 104 -13.15 0.58 17.67
C ALA A 104 -13.05 -0.95 17.56
N GLU A 105 -12.96 -1.67 18.67
CA GLU A 105 -13.01 -3.14 18.69
C GLU A 105 -14.29 -3.66 18.02
N VAL A 106 -15.45 -3.17 18.45
CA VAL A 106 -16.74 -3.55 17.86
C VAL A 106 -16.82 -3.13 16.38
N ALA A 107 -16.28 -1.97 16.03
CA ALA A 107 -16.25 -1.52 14.64
C ALA A 107 -15.37 -2.40 13.75
N ILE A 108 -14.21 -2.85 14.27
CA ILE A 108 -13.31 -3.79 13.60
C ILE A 108 -14.01 -5.13 13.38
N GLU A 109 -14.69 -5.68 14.39
CA GLU A 109 -15.46 -6.93 14.24
C GLU A 109 -16.56 -6.83 13.17
N ILE A 110 -17.24 -5.69 13.07
CA ILE A 110 -18.23 -5.46 12.02
C ILE A 110 -17.53 -5.38 10.66
N ALA A 111 -16.43 -4.63 10.57
CA ALA A 111 -15.70 -4.44 9.32
C ALA A 111 -15.07 -5.73 8.79
N ASP A 112 -14.57 -6.59 9.69
CA ASP A 112 -14.00 -7.90 9.35
C ASP A 112 -15.06 -8.86 8.81
N ALA A 113 -16.27 -8.82 9.37
CA ALA A 113 -17.35 -9.75 9.02
C ALA A 113 -18.20 -9.27 7.81
N GLU A 114 -18.49 -7.97 7.75
CA GLU A 114 -19.52 -7.40 6.86
C GLU A 114 -18.93 -6.32 5.93
N GLY A 115 -17.64 -6.02 6.05
CA GLY A 115 -16.96 -4.98 5.27
C GLY A 115 -17.04 -3.59 5.91
N ILE A 116 -16.15 -2.70 5.47
CA ILE A 116 -15.95 -1.39 6.10
C ILE A 116 -17.19 -0.49 6.11
N GLU A 117 -18.03 -0.56 5.08
CA GLU A 117 -19.25 0.25 5.02
C GLU A 117 -20.31 -0.18 6.04
N ALA A 118 -20.25 -1.43 6.53
CA ALA A 118 -21.14 -1.91 7.58
C ALA A 118 -20.76 -1.35 8.97
N ALA A 119 -19.50 -0.93 9.17
CA ALA A 119 -18.99 -0.35 10.42
C ALA A 119 -19.48 1.09 10.65
N SER A 120 -20.81 1.25 10.71
CA SER A 120 -21.48 2.52 10.94
C SER A 120 -21.74 2.75 12.44
N VAL A 121 -21.78 4.02 12.86
CA VAL A 121 -22.11 4.41 14.26
C VAL A 121 -23.42 3.77 14.73
N ARG A 122 -24.40 3.62 13.83
CA ARG A 122 -25.67 2.97 14.15
C ARG A 122 -25.52 1.48 14.44
N ASN A 123 -24.76 0.75 13.62
CA ASN A 123 -24.53 -0.69 13.82
C ASN A 123 -23.67 -0.94 15.06
N ILE A 124 -22.67 -0.10 15.30
CA ILE A 124 -21.84 -0.14 16.50
C ILE A 124 -22.70 0.11 17.75
N ALA A 125 -23.54 1.15 17.73
CA ALA A 125 -24.44 1.46 18.84
C ALA A 125 -25.42 0.32 19.13
N LYS A 126 -25.93 -0.34 18.08
CA LYS A 126 -26.80 -1.52 18.20
C LYS A 126 -26.07 -2.69 18.88
N ARG A 127 -24.82 -3.00 18.48
CA ARG A 127 -24.02 -4.06 19.12
C ARG A 127 -23.67 -3.73 20.57
N LEU A 128 -23.38 -2.47 20.87
CA LEU A 128 -23.06 -1.99 22.22
C LEU A 128 -24.29 -1.77 23.12
N GLY A 129 -25.52 -1.90 22.59
CA GLY A 129 -26.76 -1.66 23.36
C GLY A 129 -26.93 -0.21 23.81
N THR A 130 -26.38 0.75 23.06
CA THR A 130 -26.40 2.19 23.42
C THR A 130 -27.04 3.05 22.33
N ALA A 131 -27.32 4.32 22.63
CA ALA A 131 -27.82 5.27 21.66
C ALA A 131 -26.67 5.79 20.77
N ALA A 132 -26.90 5.96 19.45
CA ALA A 132 -25.90 6.50 18.53
C ALA A 132 -25.34 7.87 18.97
N MET A 133 -26.18 8.72 19.57
CA MET A 133 -25.75 10.01 20.15
C MET A 133 -24.69 9.87 21.26
N THR A 134 -24.68 8.75 21.98
CA THR A 134 -23.64 8.47 22.98
C THR A 134 -22.28 8.28 22.31
N LEU A 135 -22.24 7.60 21.16
CA LEU A 135 -21.00 7.31 20.44
C LEU A 135 -20.41 8.55 19.76
N TYR A 136 -21.24 9.45 19.24
CA TYR A 136 -20.79 10.72 18.65
C TYR A 136 -20.01 11.62 19.63
N ARG A 137 -20.17 11.41 20.94
CA ARG A 137 -19.36 12.08 21.97
C ARG A 137 -17.89 11.64 21.94
N TYR A 138 -17.64 10.38 21.61
CA TYR A 138 -16.30 9.81 21.52
C TYR A 138 -15.70 10.02 20.13
N LEU A 139 -16.52 9.83 19.09
CA LEU A 139 -16.14 9.82 17.67
C LEU A 139 -17.14 10.65 16.87
N PRO A 140 -16.95 11.98 16.76
CA PRO A 140 -17.93 12.86 16.14
C PRO A 140 -17.98 12.74 14.61
N THR A 141 -16.98 12.13 13.96
CA THR A 141 -16.96 11.93 12.51
C THR A 141 -16.58 10.50 12.12
N LYS A 142 -16.91 10.12 10.87
CA LYS A 142 -16.53 8.82 10.29
C LYS A 142 -15.02 8.68 10.18
N GLU A 143 -14.32 9.77 9.91
CA GLU A 143 -12.86 9.83 9.84
C GLU A 143 -12.21 9.59 11.21
N ASP A 144 -12.79 10.11 12.29
CA ASP A 144 -12.30 9.84 13.65
C ASP A 144 -12.46 8.35 14.00
N LEU A 145 -13.59 7.74 13.61
CA LEU A 145 -13.81 6.30 13.78
C LEU A 145 -12.77 5.49 12.99
N TYR A 146 -12.55 5.81 11.73
CA TYR A 146 -11.56 5.13 10.89
C TYR A 146 -10.15 5.29 11.45
N ALA A 147 -9.77 6.48 11.95
CA ALA A 147 -8.47 6.68 12.56
C ALA A 147 -8.24 5.77 13.77
N VAL A 148 -9.24 5.64 14.66
CA VAL A 148 -9.11 4.76 15.83
C VAL A 148 -9.12 3.28 15.44
N MET A 149 -9.97 2.89 14.48
CA MET A 149 -9.97 1.51 13.94
C MET A 149 -8.61 1.13 13.33
N ILE A 150 -8.03 2.01 12.51
CA ILE A 150 -6.73 1.78 11.87
C ILE A 150 -5.63 1.64 12.92
N ASP A 151 -5.54 2.56 13.88
CA ASP A 151 -4.52 2.51 14.94
C ASP A 151 -4.69 1.26 15.80
N GLN A 152 -5.91 0.86 16.13
CA GLN A 152 -6.16 -0.34 16.92
C GLN A 152 -5.85 -1.63 16.17
N ALA A 153 -6.23 -1.73 14.89
CA ALA A 153 -5.99 -2.93 14.09
C ALA A 153 -4.50 -3.11 13.71
N THR A 154 -3.74 -2.01 13.64
CA THR A 154 -2.28 -2.05 13.44
C THR A 154 -1.49 -2.25 14.74
N GLY A 155 -2.12 -1.99 15.89
CA GLY A 155 -1.56 -2.26 17.21
C GLY A 155 -1.60 -3.73 17.57
N PHE A 156 -0.61 -4.51 17.12
CA PHE A 156 -0.45 -5.91 17.54
C PHE A 156 0.93 -6.21 18.13
N GLU A 157 1.02 -7.43 18.68
CA GLU A 157 2.01 -7.99 19.60
C GLU A 157 3.43 -7.42 19.53
N GLN A 158 4.05 -7.37 20.72
CA GLN A 158 5.47 -7.05 20.85
C GLN A 158 6.32 -8.11 20.12
N GLN A 159 7.40 -7.66 19.53
CA GLN A 159 8.50 -8.50 19.07
C GLN A 159 9.74 -7.90 19.69
N GLU A 160 10.42 -8.67 20.52
CA GLU A 160 11.76 -8.30 20.95
C GLU A 160 12.72 -8.58 19.78
N PRO A 161 13.62 -7.65 19.45
CA PRO A 161 14.66 -7.89 18.46
C PRO A 161 15.45 -9.14 18.84
N THR A 162 15.64 -10.04 17.88
CA THR A 162 16.44 -11.26 18.10
C THR A 162 17.93 -11.01 17.94
N GLY A 163 18.29 -9.90 17.27
CA GLY A 163 19.65 -9.57 16.86
C GLY A 163 20.04 -10.15 15.49
N ASP A 164 19.22 -11.06 14.95
CA ASP A 164 19.29 -11.47 13.55
C ASP A 164 18.35 -10.58 12.73
N VAL A 165 18.93 -9.57 12.08
CA VAL A 165 18.20 -8.57 11.28
C VAL A 165 17.35 -9.22 10.19
N ARG A 166 17.86 -10.27 9.53
CA ARG A 166 17.11 -10.96 8.46
C ARG A 166 15.88 -11.66 9.04
N ALA A 167 16.05 -12.36 10.16
CA ALA A 167 14.95 -13.02 10.85
C ALA A 167 13.91 -12.01 11.39
N ASP A 168 14.39 -10.88 11.92
CA ASP A 168 13.56 -9.82 12.46
C ASP A 168 12.71 -9.15 11.36
N LEU A 169 13.32 -8.78 10.23
CA LEU A 169 12.62 -8.22 9.07
C LEU A 169 11.66 -9.24 8.41
N THR A 170 12.04 -10.52 8.39
CA THR A 170 11.14 -11.61 7.94
C THR A 170 9.89 -11.67 8.80
N THR A 171 10.06 -11.58 10.13
CA THR A 171 8.95 -11.63 11.08
C THR A 171 8.08 -10.38 10.96
N LEU A 172 8.69 -9.20 10.82
CA LEU A 172 7.99 -7.94 10.56
C LEU A 172 7.10 -8.03 9.31
N ALA A 173 7.64 -8.50 8.20
CA ALA A 173 6.89 -8.64 6.95
C ALA A 173 5.71 -9.62 7.09
N ARG A 174 5.92 -10.77 7.75
CA ARG A 174 4.87 -11.76 8.00
C ARG A 174 3.76 -11.22 8.90
N ARG A 175 4.11 -10.49 9.97
CA ARG A 175 3.12 -9.84 10.85
C ARG A 175 2.29 -8.81 10.10
N ARG A 176 2.94 -7.95 9.30
CA ARG A 176 2.24 -6.98 8.44
C ARG A 176 1.27 -7.67 7.48
N ARG A 177 1.69 -8.77 6.84
CA ARG A 177 0.81 -9.58 5.98
C ARG A 177 -0.39 -10.15 6.77
N GLN A 178 -0.16 -10.72 7.94
CA GLN A 178 -1.24 -11.27 8.78
C GLN A 178 -2.26 -10.20 9.15
N ILE A 179 -1.82 -8.99 9.50
CA ILE A 179 -2.72 -7.85 9.80
C ILE A 179 -3.58 -7.51 8.58
N PHE A 180 -2.99 -7.37 7.40
CA PHE A 180 -3.74 -7.06 6.19
C PHE A 180 -4.71 -8.17 5.77
N LEU A 181 -4.34 -9.43 5.95
CA LEU A 181 -5.22 -10.57 5.66
C LEU A 181 -6.36 -10.69 6.68
N ARG A 182 -6.11 -10.40 7.95
CA ARG A 182 -7.11 -10.41 9.02
C ARG A 182 -8.11 -9.27 8.86
N HIS A 183 -7.63 -8.11 8.43
CA HIS A 183 -8.43 -6.89 8.27
C HIS A 183 -8.36 -6.37 6.82
N PRO A 184 -9.07 -7.00 5.85
CA PRO A 184 -9.00 -6.65 4.43
C PRO A 184 -9.32 -5.19 4.10
N TRP A 185 -10.06 -4.51 4.98
CA TRP A 185 -10.43 -3.11 4.85
C TRP A 185 -9.28 -2.13 5.17
N LEU A 186 -8.19 -2.58 5.79
CA LEU A 186 -7.05 -1.72 6.14
C LEU A 186 -6.27 -1.22 4.94
N ALA A 187 -5.94 -2.11 4.00
CA ALA A 187 -5.00 -1.79 2.93
C ALA A 187 -5.49 -0.64 2.02
N PRO A 188 -6.78 -0.59 1.61
CA PRO A 188 -7.31 0.56 0.88
C PRO A 188 -7.32 1.85 1.71
N LEU A 189 -7.60 1.79 3.02
CA LEU A 189 -7.66 2.98 3.87
C LEU A 189 -6.28 3.60 4.11
N LEU A 190 -5.26 2.78 4.39
CA LEU A 190 -3.89 3.25 4.61
C LEU A 190 -3.29 3.92 3.37
N SER A 191 -3.74 3.52 2.18
CA SER A 191 -3.30 4.13 0.91
C SER A 191 -3.77 5.58 0.75
N THR A 192 -4.78 6.01 1.51
CA THR A 192 -5.37 7.37 1.39
C THR A 192 -4.90 8.34 2.46
N ARG A 193 -4.50 7.85 3.65
CA ARG A 193 -4.11 8.73 4.76
C ARG A 193 -3.26 8.01 5.81
N PRO A 194 -2.07 8.54 6.16
CA PRO A 194 -1.32 8.03 7.29
C PRO A 194 -2.04 8.37 8.61
N VAL A 195 -2.22 7.36 9.46
CA VAL A 195 -2.77 7.51 10.81
C VAL A 195 -1.62 7.39 11.81
N MET A 196 -1.24 8.51 12.41
CA MET A 196 -0.23 8.55 13.48
C MET A 196 -0.91 8.51 14.84
N GLY A 197 -1.49 7.36 15.17
CA GLY A 197 -2.02 7.11 16.51
C GLY A 197 -0.96 6.49 17.45
N PRO A 198 -1.31 6.32 18.74
CA PRO A 198 -0.39 5.79 19.74
C PRO A 198 0.15 4.40 19.40
N ASN A 199 -0.65 3.52 18.81
CA ASN A 199 -0.19 2.18 18.45
C ASN A 199 0.75 2.22 17.25
N PHE A 200 0.45 3.05 16.23
CA PHE A 200 1.33 3.29 15.11
C PHE A 200 2.70 3.81 15.57
N LEU A 201 2.73 4.83 16.43
CA LEU A 201 3.99 5.40 16.93
C LEU A 201 4.80 4.39 17.73
N ARG A 202 4.16 3.59 18.59
CA ARG A 202 4.83 2.48 19.30
C ARG A 202 5.32 1.40 18.33
N GLY A 203 4.61 1.15 17.24
CA GLY A 203 5.05 0.24 16.17
C GLY A 203 6.28 0.77 15.45
N MET A 204 6.24 2.04 15.03
CA MET A 204 7.34 2.70 14.34
C MET A 204 8.63 2.70 15.19
N GLU A 205 8.55 3.07 16.46
CA GLU A 205 9.70 3.04 17.37
C GLU A 205 10.36 1.64 17.44
N ARG A 206 9.53 0.58 17.45
CA ARG A 206 10.01 -0.80 17.47
C ARG A 206 10.63 -1.21 16.13
N ASP A 207 9.97 -0.88 15.04
CA ASP A 207 10.48 -1.17 13.69
C ASP A 207 11.83 -0.49 13.45
N LEU A 208 12.02 0.73 13.96
CA LEU A 208 13.31 1.42 13.96
C LEU A 208 14.35 0.71 14.84
N ALA A 209 13.96 0.22 16.02
CA ALA A 209 14.85 -0.51 16.92
C ALA A 209 15.39 -1.82 16.32
N LEU A 210 14.69 -2.46 15.39
CA LEU A 210 15.19 -3.66 14.67
C LEU A 210 16.45 -3.39 13.85
N LEU A 211 16.64 -2.15 13.41
CA LEU A 211 17.75 -1.72 12.55
C LEU A 211 18.78 -0.88 13.30
N ALA A 212 18.57 -0.61 14.59
CA ALA A 212 19.45 0.25 15.39
C ALA A 212 20.88 -0.30 15.56
N GLY A 213 21.06 -1.62 15.40
CA GLY A 213 22.38 -2.27 15.41
C GLY A 213 23.08 -2.33 14.05
N CYS A 214 22.42 -1.85 12.98
CA CYS A 214 23.00 -1.81 11.64
C CYS A 214 23.74 -0.49 11.42
N ASP A 215 24.77 -0.51 10.57
CA ASP A 215 25.48 0.71 10.12
C ASP A 215 24.66 1.40 9.01
N LEU A 216 23.47 1.87 9.37
CA LEU A 216 22.54 2.58 8.48
C LEU A 216 22.28 3.97 9.02
N ASP A 217 22.24 4.95 8.12
CA ASP A 217 21.70 6.24 8.48
C ASP A 217 20.16 6.18 8.59
N MET A 218 19.55 7.28 9.05
CA MET A 218 18.10 7.34 9.23
C MET A 218 17.34 7.30 7.90
N GLU A 219 17.91 7.83 6.81
CA GLU A 219 17.29 7.79 5.49
C GLU A 219 17.26 6.35 4.95
N GLU A 220 18.35 5.62 5.11
CA GLU A 220 18.47 4.20 4.74
C GLU A 220 17.54 3.32 5.59
N THR A 221 17.50 3.57 6.90
CA THR A 221 16.59 2.87 7.82
C THR A 221 15.13 3.03 7.38
N LEU A 222 14.71 4.26 7.08
CA LEU A 222 13.35 4.54 6.61
C LEU A 222 13.09 3.91 5.23
N ALA A 223 14.07 3.93 4.33
CA ALA A 223 13.95 3.32 3.00
C ALA A 223 13.73 1.80 3.09
N VAL A 224 14.43 1.10 4.00
CA VAL A 224 14.23 -0.34 4.25
C VAL A 224 12.82 -0.62 4.78
N LEU A 225 12.38 0.13 5.79
CA LEU A 225 11.07 -0.06 6.40
C LEU A 225 9.91 0.23 5.44
N ASP A 226 10.04 1.28 4.63
CA ASP A 226 9.06 1.66 3.61
C ASP A 226 9.02 0.65 2.46
N LEU A 227 10.17 0.15 1.99
CA LEU A 227 10.24 -0.89 0.97
C LEU A 227 9.46 -2.14 1.39
N ILE A 228 9.71 -2.62 2.61
CA ILE A 228 8.99 -3.78 3.16
C ILE A 228 7.51 -3.46 3.30
N HIS A 229 7.14 -2.28 3.82
CA HIS A 229 5.74 -1.89 3.99
C HIS A 229 4.99 -1.87 2.65
N SER A 230 5.55 -1.15 1.68
CA SER A 230 4.96 -0.94 0.35
C SER A 230 4.82 -2.25 -0.42
N TRP A 231 5.84 -3.12 -0.38
CA TRP A 231 5.76 -4.42 -1.04
C TRP A 231 4.74 -5.35 -0.37
N VAL A 232 4.73 -5.46 0.96
CA VAL A 232 3.74 -6.29 1.69
C VAL A 232 2.32 -5.79 1.44
N SER A 233 2.11 -4.47 1.46
CA SER A 233 0.83 -3.86 1.16
C SER A 233 0.38 -4.20 -0.27
N GLY A 234 1.26 -4.03 -1.26
CA GLY A 234 0.95 -4.29 -2.66
C GLY A 234 0.59 -5.76 -2.94
N ILE A 235 1.39 -6.71 -2.42
CA ILE A 235 1.15 -8.14 -2.66
C ILE A 235 -0.15 -8.61 -1.99
N VAL A 236 -0.44 -8.13 -0.77
CA VAL A 236 -1.69 -8.48 -0.07
C VAL A 236 -2.90 -7.80 -0.72
N GLN A 237 -2.78 -6.55 -1.17
CA GLN A 237 -3.85 -5.90 -1.93
C GLN A 237 -4.21 -6.67 -3.21
N ALA A 238 -3.20 -7.15 -3.94
CA ALA A 238 -3.43 -7.99 -5.12
C ALA A 238 -4.16 -9.29 -4.76
N GLU A 239 -3.74 -9.96 -3.68
CA GLU A 239 -4.37 -11.19 -3.17
C GLU A 239 -5.83 -10.96 -2.72
N LEU A 240 -6.10 -9.89 -1.97
CA LEU A 240 -7.44 -9.53 -1.53
C LEU A 240 -8.35 -9.14 -2.69
N THR A 241 -7.82 -8.39 -3.67
CA THR A 241 -8.57 -8.02 -4.87
C THR A 241 -8.97 -9.25 -5.68
N GLU A 242 -8.05 -10.19 -5.85
CA GLU A 242 -8.32 -11.46 -6.51
C GLU A 242 -9.42 -12.26 -5.80
N ARG A 243 -9.32 -12.41 -4.47
CA ARG A 243 -10.35 -13.08 -3.66
C ARG A 243 -11.71 -12.41 -3.82
N ALA A 244 -11.76 -11.07 -3.80
CA ALA A 244 -12.99 -10.31 -3.97
C ALA A 244 -13.58 -10.42 -5.38
N VAL A 245 -12.75 -10.58 -6.41
CA VAL A 245 -13.21 -10.87 -7.78
C VAL A 245 -13.80 -12.27 -7.84
N ALA A 246 -13.10 -13.27 -7.30
CA ALA A 246 -13.57 -14.66 -7.29
C ALA A 246 -14.90 -14.83 -6.55
N GLN A 247 -15.07 -14.16 -5.40
CA GLN A 247 -16.33 -14.16 -4.65
C GLN A 247 -17.49 -13.54 -5.43
N ARG A 248 -17.25 -12.49 -6.22
CA ARG A 248 -18.28 -11.79 -7.00
C ARG A 248 -18.63 -12.51 -8.31
N SER A 249 -17.63 -13.06 -9.00
CA SER A 249 -17.81 -13.76 -10.28
C SER A 249 -18.23 -15.21 -10.12
N GLY A 250 -17.96 -15.81 -8.95
CA GLY A 250 -18.07 -17.26 -8.73
C GLY A 250 -16.96 -18.07 -9.43
N VAL A 251 -15.97 -17.40 -10.01
CA VAL A 251 -14.87 -18.02 -10.78
C VAL A 251 -13.55 -17.65 -10.13
N ASP A 252 -12.88 -18.65 -9.53
CA ASP A 252 -11.53 -18.48 -8.98
C ASP A 252 -10.47 -18.31 -10.09
N ARG A 253 -9.23 -17.95 -9.69
CA ARG A 253 -8.12 -17.71 -10.61
C ARG A 253 -7.81 -18.93 -11.48
N ASP A 254 -7.89 -20.15 -10.94
CA ASP A 254 -7.56 -21.37 -11.66
C ASP A 254 -8.62 -21.73 -12.70
N ALA A 255 -9.90 -21.54 -12.35
CA ALA A 255 -11.02 -21.68 -13.25
C ALA A 255 -10.96 -20.62 -14.36
N TRP A 256 -10.70 -19.35 -14.01
CA TRP A 256 -10.51 -18.27 -14.98
C TRP A 256 -9.34 -18.58 -15.93
N ARG A 257 -8.20 -19.04 -15.40
CA ARG A 257 -7.03 -19.41 -16.22
C ARG A 257 -7.36 -20.54 -17.20
N ARG A 258 -8.00 -21.62 -16.72
CA ARG A 258 -8.43 -22.73 -17.58
C ARG A 258 -9.39 -22.28 -18.67
N HIS A 259 -10.30 -21.36 -18.35
CA HIS A 259 -11.22 -20.78 -19.32
C HIS A 259 -10.51 -19.93 -20.38
N MET A 260 -9.52 -19.13 -19.98
CA MET A 260 -8.76 -18.25 -20.87
C MET A 260 -7.65 -18.96 -21.67
N GLN A 261 -7.22 -20.15 -21.23
CA GLN A 261 -6.10 -20.88 -21.80
C GLN A 261 -6.21 -21.08 -23.33
N PRO A 262 -7.34 -21.51 -23.93
CA PRO A 262 -7.42 -21.70 -25.37
C PRO A 262 -7.18 -20.42 -26.17
N TYR A 263 -7.77 -19.30 -25.73
CA TYR A 263 -7.55 -17.99 -26.34
C TYR A 263 -6.08 -17.57 -26.24
N LEU A 264 -5.49 -17.71 -25.04
CA LEU A 264 -4.08 -17.37 -24.83
C LEU A 264 -3.16 -18.18 -25.76
N MET A 265 -3.39 -19.49 -25.89
CA MET A 265 -2.61 -20.34 -26.80
C MET A 265 -2.75 -19.90 -28.27
N SER A 266 -3.95 -19.56 -28.73
CA SER A 266 -4.13 -19.06 -30.10
C SER A 266 -3.37 -17.75 -30.36
N MET A 267 -3.23 -16.88 -29.36
CA MET A 267 -2.43 -15.65 -29.47
C MET A 267 -0.93 -15.95 -29.46
N LEU A 268 -0.47 -16.95 -28.70
CA LEU A 268 0.95 -17.32 -28.68
C LEU A 268 1.40 -17.98 -29.99
N GLU A 269 0.49 -18.69 -30.67
CA GLU A 269 0.74 -19.33 -31.96
C GLU A 269 0.99 -18.35 -33.09
N THR A 270 0.56 -17.08 -32.96
CA THR A 270 0.87 -16.03 -33.96
C THR A 270 2.35 -15.69 -34.00
N GLY A 271 3.11 -15.98 -32.93
CA GLY A 271 4.52 -15.64 -32.80
C GLY A 271 4.80 -14.21 -32.35
N ASP A 272 3.78 -13.37 -32.17
CA ASP A 272 3.93 -11.95 -31.81
C ASP A 272 4.39 -11.73 -30.36
N PHE A 273 4.30 -12.76 -29.50
CA PHE A 273 4.57 -12.66 -28.06
C PHE A 273 5.66 -13.64 -27.58
N PRO A 274 6.91 -13.53 -28.05
CA PRO A 274 7.98 -14.47 -27.73
C PRO A 274 8.30 -14.53 -26.22
N TYR A 275 8.30 -13.39 -25.53
CA TYR A 275 8.54 -13.34 -24.08
C TYR A 275 7.39 -13.93 -23.27
N LEU A 276 6.14 -13.70 -23.70
CA LEU A 276 4.95 -14.25 -23.03
C LEU A 276 4.92 -15.79 -23.16
N SER A 277 5.27 -16.30 -24.35
CA SER A 277 5.41 -17.74 -24.60
C SER A 277 6.45 -18.37 -23.67
N ARG A 278 7.61 -17.71 -23.49
CA ARG A 278 8.65 -18.15 -22.55
C ARG A 278 8.18 -18.10 -21.10
N MET A 279 7.50 -17.02 -20.70
CA MET A 279 6.96 -16.87 -19.34
C MET A 279 5.97 -17.97 -18.99
N ILE A 280 5.00 -18.27 -19.87
CA ILE A 280 3.98 -19.29 -19.63
C ILE A 280 4.60 -20.69 -19.50
N ARG A 281 5.65 -20.99 -20.25
CA ARG A 281 6.38 -22.26 -20.16
C ARG A 281 7.24 -22.38 -18.89
N ALA A 282 7.72 -21.27 -18.36
CA ALA A 282 8.62 -21.22 -17.20
C ALA A 282 7.87 -21.03 -15.87
N SER A 283 6.63 -20.55 -15.90
CA SER A 283 5.89 -20.20 -14.70
C SER A 283 5.10 -21.40 -14.17
N GLU A 284 5.59 -21.98 -13.07
CA GLU A 284 4.71 -22.59 -12.07
C GLU A 284 4.18 -21.45 -11.20
N ILE A 285 2.86 -21.23 -11.21
CA ILE A 285 2.24 -20.19 -10.39
C ILE A 285 2.01 -20.80 -9.01
N GLY A 286 2.90 -20.49 -8.07
CA GLY A 286 2.71 -20.82 -6.67
C GLY A 286 1.48 -20.14 -6.07
N ASP A 287 1.00 -20.68 -4.96
CA ASP A 287 -0.13 -20.10 -4.22
C ASP A 287 0.21 -18.71 -3.62
N GLY A 288 -0.71 -18.11 -2.85
CA GLY A 288 -0.48 -16.81 -2.22
C GLY A 288 0.73 -16.80 -1.26
N ASP A 289 0.97 -17.91 -0.56
CA ASP A 289 2.01 -18.00 0.45
C ASP A 289 3.38 -18.22 -0.19
N GLU A 290 3.48 -19.09 -1.19
CA GLU A 290 4.73 -19.30 -1.94
C GLU A 290 5.18 -18.02 -2.65
N ARG A 291 4.26 -17.30 -3.29
CA ARG A 291 4.56 -16.01 -3.94
C ARG A 291 5.05 -14.97 -2.94
N PHE A 292 4.45 -14.95 -1.74
CA PHE A 292 4.91 -14.08 -0.67
C PHE A 292 6.33 -14.47 -0.20
N GLN A 293 6.61 -15.74 0.10
CA GLN A 293 7.94 -16.14 0.57
C GLN A 293 9.03 -15.87 -0.47
N ASN A 294 8.77 -16.15 -1.75
CA ASN A 294 9.73 -15.93 -2.83
C ASN A 294 10.04 -14.44 -3.03
N GLY A 295 9.00 -13.59 -3.04
CA GLY A 295 9.19 -12.15 -3.16
C GLY A 295 9.87 -11.54 -1.92
N LEU A 296 9.53 -12.02 -0.72
CA LEU A 296 10.16 -11.57 0.52
C LEU A 296 11.66 -11.93 0.52
N THR A 297 12.00 -13.15 0.14
CA THR A 297 13.41 -13.59 0.02
C THR A 297 14.17 -12.67 -0.93
N THR A 298 13.61 -12.40 -2.11
CA THR A 298 14.22 -11.52 -3.11
C THR A 298 14.48 -10.11 -2.57
N ILE A 299 13.55 -9.55 -1.81
CA ILE A 299 13.67 -8.22 -1.23
C ILE A 299 14.72 -8.19 -0.12
N LEU A 300 14.72 -9.19 0.76
CA LEU A 300 15.71 -9.28 1.83
C LEU A 300 17.12 -9.46 1.28
N ASP A 301 17.30 -10.28 0.24
CA ASP A 301 18.59 -10.42 -0.45
C ASP A 301 19.07 -9.09 -1.04
N GLY A 302 18.15 -8.30 -1.61
CA GLY A 302 18.44 -6.96 -2.12
C GLY A 302 18.80 -5.95 -1.04
N ILE A 303 18.11 -6.00 0.10
CA ILE A 303 18.42 -5.16 1.28
C ILE A 303 19.81 -5.54 1.82
N GLU A 304 20.08 -6.83 2.01
CA GLU A 304 21.37 -7.30 2.50
C GLU A 304 22.52 -6.87 1.59
N ALA A 305 22.38 -7.11 0.28
CA ALA A 305 23.40 -6.76 -0.70
C ALA A 305 23.69 -5.25 -0.76
N ARG A 306 22.68 -4.40 -0.50
CA ARG A 306 22.80 -2.94 -0.61
C ARG A 306 23.23 -2.28 0.70
N PHE A 307 22.75 -2.77 1.82
CA PHE A 307 22.78 -2.06 3.10
C PHE A 307 23.54 -2.81 4.20
N LEU A 308 23.62 -4.15 4.15
CA LEU A 308 24.18 -4.95 5.24
C LEU A 308 25.50 -5.65 4.87
N ALA A 309 25.84 -5.73 3.58
CA ALA A 309 27.09 -6.32 3.08
C ALA A 309 28.36 -5.49 3.37
N ASN A 310 28.21 -4.23 3.79
CA ASN A 310 29.36 -3.37 4.13
C ASN A 310 29.88 -3.59 5.57
N THR A 311 29.22 -4.42 6.38
CA THR A 311 29.57 -4.65 7.79
C THR A 311 30.87 -5.45 8.00
N GLU A 312 31.40 -6.12 6.97
CA GLU A 312 32.66 -6.88 7.05
C GLU A 312 33.91 -6.10 6.57
N ASN A 313 33.78 -4.89 6.01
CA ASN A 313 34.89 -4.25 5.29
C ASN A 313 35.43 -2.93 5.91
N ASP A 314 34.82 -2.39 6.97
CA ASP A 314 35.38 -1.23 7.67
C ASP A 314 36.24 -1.70 8.86
N GLY A 315 37.52 -1.94 8.59
CA GLY A 315 38.55 -2.06 9.63
C GLY A 315 38.58 -0.80 10.51
N PRO A 316 39.17 -0.87 11.71
CA PRO A 316 39.08 0.21 12.71
C PRO A 316 39.54 1.55 12.11
N ARG A 317 38.60 2.48 12.00
CA ARG A 317 38.86 3.88 11.62
C ARG A 317 39.81 4.48 12.67
N PRO A 318 40.98 5.03 12.27
CA PRO A 318 41.94 5.56 13.24
C PRO A 318 41.31 6.73 14.00
N ALA A 319 41.50 6.71 15.32
CA ALA A 319 41.06 7.78 16.20
C ALA A 319 41.79 9.08 15.88
N GLU A 320 41.02 10.15 15.65
CA GLU A 320 41.45 11.54 15.79
C GLU A 320 40.52 12.25 16.78
#